data_AF-A0A2Z6ANQ0-F1
#
_entry.id   AF-A0A2Z6ANQ0-F1
#
_cell.length_a   1.000
_cell.length_b   1.000
_cell.length_c   1.000
_cell.angle_alpha   90.00
_cell.angle_beta   90.00
_cell.angle_gamma   90.00
#
_symmetry.space_group_name_H-M   'P 1'
#
loop_
_entity.id
_entity.type
_entity.pdbx_description
1 polymer ?
#
loop_
_entity_poly.entity_id
_entity_poly.type
_entity_poly.pdbx_seq_one_letter_code
_entity_poly.pdbx_strand_id
1 'polypeptide(L)'
;MLKSDWMMMKLYNCKSEPDQVAWAAERLKAGARIHDVTLSLGGLDRPMRVVAGAKQMLSAEGWTVTKAMEKVSDAEGHMHDILSWRATNKGN
;
A
#
# COMPACT_ATOMS: atom_id res chain seq x y z
N MET A 1 -15.19 12.62 -6.06
CA MET A 1 -13.75 12.37 -5.86
C MET A 1 -13.57 10.87 -5.79
N LEU A 2 -12.94 10.26 -6.81
CA LEU A 2 -12.73 8.81 -6.81
C LEU A 2 -11.76 8.47 -5.67
N LYS A 3 -11.88 7.27 -5.08
CA LYS A 3 -10.99 6.79 -3.99
C LYS A 3 -9.50 6.95 -4.34
N SER A 4 -9.20 6.82 -5.64
CA SER A 4 -7.89 6.99 -6.26
C SER A 4 -7.38 8.44 -6.22
N ASP A 5 -8.25 9.44 -6.44
CA ASP A 5 -7.86 10.87 -6.47
C ASP A 5 -7.39 11.34 -5.09
N TRP A 6 -8.07 10.91 -4.03
CA TRP A 6 -7.71 11.25 -2.66
C TRP A 6 -6.39 10.59 -2.21
N MET A 7 -6.10 9.38 -2.69
CA MET A 7 -4.85 8.67 -2.41
C MET A 7 -3.66 9.37 -3.06
N MET A 8 -3.78 9.71 -4.35
CA MET A 8 -2.77 10.48 -5.09
C MET A 8 -2.49 11.84 -4.44
N MET A 9 -3.55 12.54 -4.00
CA MET A 9 -3.43 13.85 -3.36
C MET A 9 -2.70 13.80 -2.01
N LYS A 10 -2.89 12.74 -1.20
CA LYS A 10 -2.15 12.59 0.08
C LYS A 10 -0.69 12.19 -0.14
N LEU A 11 -0.38 11.35 -1.12
CA LEU A 11 1.00 10.99 -1.41
C LEU A 11 1.81 12.20 -1.93
N TYR A 12 1.21 13.03 -2.79
CA TYR A 12 1.81 14.29 -3.25
C TYR A 12 2.12 15.27 -2.11
N ASN A 13 1.42 15.15 -0.98
CA ASN A 13 1.61 15.99 0.20
C ASN A 13 2.64 15.43 1.20
N CYS A 14 3.16 14.22 1.01
CA CYS A 14 4.27 13.71 1.81
C CYS A 14 5.54 14.50 1.47
N LYS A 15 6.18 15.09 2.49
CA LYS A 15 7.35 15.98 2.29
C LYS A 15 8.67 15.23 2.21
N SER A 16 8.67 13.93 2.56
CA SER A 16 9.87 13.10 2.67
C SER A 16 9.58 11.60 2.51
N GLU A 17 10.62 10.79 2.26
CA GLU A 17 10.50 9.32 2.20
C GLU A 17 9.96 8.71 3.52
N PRO A 18 10.40 9.14 4.73
CA PRO A 18 9.78 8.72 5.99
C PRO A 18 8.28 9.00 6.10
N ASP A 19 7.81 10.16 5.62
CA ASP A 19 6.37 10.49 5.62
C ASP A 19 5.59 9.55 4.69
N GLN A 20 6.19 9.18 3.55
CA GLN A 20 5.61 8.22 2.61
C GLN A 20 5.55 6.81 3.22
N VAL A 21 6.59 6.41 3.95
CA VAL A 21 6.64 5.14 4.70
C VAL A 21 5.54 5.08 5.76
N ALA A 22 5.41 6.14 6.56
CA ALA A 22 4.37 6.24 7.59
C ALA A 22 2.96 6.21 6.97
N TRP A 23 2.74 6.98 5.91
CA TRP A 23 1.47 6.96 5.17
C TRP A 23 1.14 5.57 4.64
N ALA A 24 2.11 4.88 4.03
CA ALA A 24 1.92 3.54 3.49
C ALA A 24 1.58 2.53 4.60
N ALA A 25 2.27 2.59 5.75
CA ALA A 25 1.97 1.74 6.90
C ALA A 25 0.54 1.95 7.42
N GLU A 26 0.11 3.20 7.62
CA GLU A 26 -1.25 3.52 8.07
C GLU A 26 -2.33 3.03 7.11
N ARG A 27 -2.10 3.12 5.80
CA ARG A 27 -3.04 2.59 4.80
C ARG A 27 -3.17 1.08 4.89
N LEU A 28 -2.07 0.38 5.12
CA LEU A 28 -2.07 -1.07 5.27
C LEU A 28 -2.78 -1.51 6.55
N LYS A 29 -2.62 -0.78 7.66
CA LYS A 29 -3.40 -1.00 8.89
C LYS A 29 -4.90 -0.80 8.66
N ALA A 30 -5.27 0.17 7.81
CA ALA A 30 -6.65 0.42 7.40
C ALA A 30 -7.20 -0.59 6.37
N GLY A 31 -6.45 -1.64 6.03
CA GLY A 31 -6.88 -2.70 5.12
C GLY A 31 -6.68 -2.39 3.64
N ALA A 32 -5.96 -1.32 3.29
CA ALA A 32 -5.51 -1.13 1.91
C ALA A 32 -4.58 -2.27 1.49
N ARG A 33 -4.52 -2.53 0.18
CA ARG A 33 -3.67 -3.59 -0.36
C ARG A 33 -2.35 -3.00 -0.80
N ILE A 34 -1.27 -3.78 -0.75
CA ILE A 34 0.04 -3.23 -1.16
C ILE A 34 0.07 -2.83 -2.64
N HIS A 35 -0.69 -3.49 -3.53
CA HIS A 35 -0.77 -3.00 -4.91
C HIS A 35 -1.45 -1.63 -5.01
N ASP A 36 -2.45 -1.32 -4.18
CA ASP A 36 -3.07 0.01 -4.11
C ASP A 36 -2.03 1.06 -3.69
N VAL A 37 -1.20 0.69 -2.71
CA VAL A 37 -0.09 1.52 -2.23
C VAL A 37 0.96 1.68 -3.33
N THR A 38 1.43 0.61 -3.98
CA THR A 38 2.45 0.70 -5.04
C THR A 38 1.97 1.42 -6.29
N LEU A 39 0.70 1.26 -6.68
CA LEU A 39 0.08 2.00 -7.78
C LEU A 39 0.01 3.49 -7.46
N SER A 40 -0.37 3.83 -6.22
CA SER A 40 -0.33 5.22 -5.75
C SER A 40 1.10 5.77 -5.75
N LEU A 41 2.09 4.93 -5.39
CA LEU A 41 3.52 5.24 -5.45
C LEU A 41 4.11 5.21 -6.87
N GLY A 42 3.34 4.81 -7.90
CA GLY A 42 3.81 4.55 -9.27
C GLY A 42 4.32 5.78 -10.03
N GLY A 43 4.22 6.97 -9.44
CA GLY A 43 4.88 8.21 -9.91
C GLY A 43 6.18 8.57 -9.18
N LEU A 44 6.69 7.69 -8.29
CA LEU A 44 7.92 7.92 -7.52
C LEU A 44 9.09 7.11 -8.08
N ASP A 45 10.28 7.63 -7.88
CA ASP A 45 11.54 7.04 -8.35
C ASP A 45 11.92 5.75 -7.57
N ARG A 46 11.33 5.53 -6.37
CA ARG A 46 11.73 4.45 -5.42
C ARG A 46 10.58 3.79 -4.64
N PRO A 47 9.47 3.35 -5.28
CA PRO A 47 8.30 2.78 -4.62
C PRO A 47 8.63 1.56 -3.75
N MET A 48 9.60 0.74 -4.15
CA MET A 48 9.99 -0.46 -3.39
C MET A 48 10.67 -0.15 -2.05
N ARG A 49 11.35 0.99 -1.91
CA ARG A 49 11.97 1.39 -0.62
C ARG A 49 10.93 1.84 0.39
N VAL A 50 9.97 2.65 -0.06
CA VAL A 50 8.83 3.08 0.77
C VAL A 50 8.06 1.86 1.28
N VAL A 51 7.80 0.89 0.41
CA VAL A 51 7.10 -0.34 0.81
C VAL A 51 7.94 -1.19 1.77
N ALA A 52 9.26 -1.29 1.56
CA ALA A 52 10.15 -1.99 2.50
C ALA A 52 10.15 -1.33 3.88
N GLY A 53 10.22 0.00 3.94
CA GLY A 53 10.12 0.76 5.19
C GLY A 53 8.77 0.56 5.88
N ALA A 54 7.67 0.58 5.13
CA ALA A 54 6.33 0.36 5.68
C ALA A 54 6.19 -1.04 6.30
N LYS A 55 6.78 -2.07 5.67
CA LYS A 55 6.84 -3.42 6.25
C LYS A 55 7.63 -3.47 7.54
N GLN A 56 8.80 -2.83 7.59
CA GLN A 56 9.62 -2.80 8.80
C GLN A 56 8.88 -2.12 9.95
N MET A 57 8.20 -1.01 9.68
CA MET A 57 7.36 -0.30 10.64
C MET A 57 6.22 -1.17 11.15
N LEU A 58 5.47 -1.82 10.25
CA LEU A 58 4.40 -2.75 10.62
C LEU A 58 4.90 -3.90 11.49
N SER A 59 6.02 -4.53 11.13
CA SER A 59 6.63 -5.60 11.92
C SER A 59 7.06 -5.13 13.31
N ALA A 60 7.62 -3.92 13.42
CA ALA A 60 8.01 -3.33 14.71
C ALA A 60 6.80 -3.05 15.62
N GLU A 61 5.64 -2.78 15.02
CA GLU A 61 4.36 -2.60 15.72
C GLU A 61 3.60 -3.92 15.99
N GLY A 62 4.20 -5.07 15.67
CA GLY A 62 3.58 -6.38 15.89
C GLY A 62 2.56 -6.81 14.84
N TRP A 63 2.49 -6.11 13.70
CA TRP A 63 1.67 -6.52 12.56
C TRP A 63 2.38 -7.57 11.73
N THR A 64 1.63 -8.56 11.27
CA THR A 64 2.09 -9.57 10.31
C THR A 64 1.72 -9.11 8.90
N VAL A 65 2.71 -8.98 8.02
CA VAL A 65 2.50 -8.71 6.60
C VAL A 65 2.61 -10.00 5.80
N THR A 66 1.49 -10.47 5.25
CA THR A 66 1.42 -11.69 4.42
C THR A 66 1.34 -11.34 2.96
N LYS A 67 1.81 -12.25 2.09
CA LYS A 67 1.64 -12.15 0.64
C LYS A 67 0.49 -13.06 0.20
N ALA A 68 -0.37 -12.58 -0.69
CA ALA A 68 -1.47 -13.32 -1.30
C ALA A 68 -1.56 -13.00 -2.79
N MET A 69 -1.88 -13.99 -3.61
CA MET A 69 -2.31 -13.75 -4.99
C MET A 69 -3.78 -13.37 -4.97
N GLU A 70 -4.12 -12.26 -5.61
CA GLU A 70 -5.49 -11.79 -5.69
C GLU A 70 -5.91 -11.60 -7.14
N LYS A 71 -7.18 -11.88 -7.43
CA LYS A 71 -7.78 -11.61 -8.72
C LYS A 71 -8.46 -10.25 -8.71
N VAL A 72 -8.05 -9.38 -9.62
CA VAL A 72 -8.62 -8.03 -9.78
C VAL A 72 -9.06 -7.84 -11.22
N SER A 73 -10.25 -7.24 -11.39
CA SER A 73 -10.75 -6.84 -12.71
C SER A 73 -10.16 -5.49 -13.11
N ASP A 74 -9.68 -5.36 -14.34
CA ASP A 74 -9.38 -4.06 -14.93
C ASP A 74 -10.66 -3.32 -15.38
N ALA A 75 -10.48 -2.13 -15.97
CA ALA A 75 -11.58 -1.29 -16.45
C ALA A 75 -12.31 -1.86 -17.68
N GLU A 76 -11.68 -2.81 -18.39
CA GLU A 76 -12.26 -3.51 -19.54
C GLU A 76 -12.96 -4.82 -19.12
N GLY A 77 -12.86 -5.21 -17.83
CA GLY A 77 -13.48 -6.40 -17.28
C GLY A 77 -12.57 -7.64 -17.30
N HIS A 78 -11.30 -7.52 -17.71
CA HIS A 78 -10.38 -8.65 -17.69
C HIS A 78 -9.85 -8.90 -16.28
N MET A 79 -9.75 -10.18 -15.92
CA MET A 79 -9.24 -10.60 -14.61
C MET A 79 -7.72 -10.79 -14.65
N HIS A 80 -7.03 -10.15 -13.71
CA HIS A 80 -5.58 -10.22 -13.55
C HIS A 80 -5.24 -10.82 -12.20
N ASP A 81 -4.28 -11.76 -12.19
CA ASP A 81 -3.66 -12.24 -10.97
C ASP A 81 -2.55 -11.26 -10.54
N ILE A 82 -2.75 -10.57 -9.43
CA ILE A 82 -1.80 -9.61 -8.91
C ILE A 82 -1.26 -10.06 -7.55
N LEU A 83 0.04 -9.85 -7.35
CA LEU A 83 0.65 -10.05 -6.05
C LEU A 83 0.20 -8.94 -5.10
N SER A 84 -0.62 -9.29 -4.13
CA SER A 84 -1.12 -8.42 -3.07
C SER A 84 -0.46 -8.78 -1.75
N TRP A 85 -0.25 -7.80 -0.88
CA TRP A 85 0.22 -8.06 0.49
C TRP A 85 -0.77 -7.43 1.47
N ARG A 86 -1.00 -8.11 2.59
CA ARG A 86 -2.00 -7.75 3.61
C ARG A 86 -1.35 -7.64 4.98
N ALA A 87 -1.63 -6.56 5.70
CA ALA A 87 -1.25 -6.42 7.10
C ALA A 87 -2.36 -6.97 7.99
N THR A 88 -2.00 -7.75 8.99
CA THR A 88 -2.90 -8.36 9.98
C THR A 88 -2.31 -8.21 11.38
N ASN A 89 -3.15 -8.03 12.39
CA ASN A 89 -2.73 -8.01 13.80
C ASN A 89 -3.72 -8.91 14.57
N LYS A 90 -3.27 -9.56 15.65
CA LYS A 90 -4.08 -10.49 16.47
C LYS A 90 -5.30 -9.86 17.18
N GLY A 91 -5.73 -8.66 16.80
CA GLY A 91 -6.87 -7.94 17.38
C GLY A 91 -7.88 -7.36 16.38
N ASN A 92 -7.76 -7.63 15.07
CA ASN A 92 -8.72 -7.15 14.05
C ASN A 92 -8.83 -8.12 12.87
#